data_AF-A0A437AQA5-F1
#
_entry.id   AF-A0A437AQA5-F1
#
_cell.length_a   1.000
_cell.length_b   1.000
_cell.length_c   1.000
_cell.angle_alpha   90.00
_cell.angle_beta   90.00
_cell.angle_gamma   90.00
#
_symmetry.space_group_name_H-M   'P 1'
#
loop_
_entity.id
_entity.type
_entity.pdbx_description
1 polymer ?
#
loop_
_entity_poly.entity_id
_entity_poly.type
_entity_poly.pdbx_seq_one_letter_code
_entity_poly.pdbx_strand_id
1 'polypeptide(L)'
;MSKLDTTLSFFSKYAALIVIPIIIIYMYLTRKFSKSVIKKNIKICLKILSKDLKKSLITKEENKFNCLLKDYLDNNSESSLSKLADHLSKKYHMSYFSSLTVQSVVMKFLMIEIINEQSELIYNNGYIFTKNEFINLEKVSPFVKNYCVIVEMDDHFYYTNFLMSSTNISLGDMIESSFSQMVELICKNDIRDYDKIIFPKNVVILISDTGLKYYIDFRNVDIHNIYTMMDGNYYGIKGIVLNIHNFFRNKCLAMDTEEFDRFKETGSYKKYATDFMGLLVLSRNINDEKK
;
A
#
# COMPACT_ATOMS: atom_id res chain seq x y z
N MET A 1 12.59 62.02 -9.29
CA MET A 1 12.63 60.61 -8.82
C MET A 1 11.54 59.86 -9.53
N SER A 2 11.91 58.91 -10.39
CA SER A 2 10.98 58.30 -11.34
C SER A 2 10.06 57.31 -10.61
N LYS A 3 8.84 57.10 -11.11
CA LYS A 3 7.94 56.03 -10.59
C LYS A 3 8.63 54.67 -10.53
N LEU A 4 9.60 54.44 -11.43
CA LEU A 4 10.44 53.25 -11.50
C LEU A 4 11.29 53.03 -10.23
N ASP A 5 11.85 54.10 -9.67
CA ASP A 5 12.66 54.06 -8.45
C ASP A 5 11.81 53.70 -7.22
N THR A 6 10.53 54.10 -7.25
CA THR A 6 9.58 53.82 -6.17
C THR A 6 9.12 52.37 -6.20
N THR A 7 8.86 51.80 -7.38
CA THR A 7 8.57 50.37 -7.55
C THR A 7 9.79 49.51 -7.20
N LEU A 8 11.00 49.87 -7.63
CA LEU A 8 12.23 49.14 -7.27
C LEU A 8 12.48 49.13 -5.75
N SER A 9 12.27 50.27 -5.08
CA SER A 9 12.33 50.42 -3.63
C SER A 9 11.29 49.58 -2.88
N PHE A 10 10.06 49.50 -3.43
CA PHE A 10 9.00 48.66 -2.88
C PHE A 10 9.34 47.17 -3.01
N PHE A 11 9.77 46.73 -4.19
CA PHE A 11 10.20 45.34 -4.40
C PHE A 11 11.40 44.99 -3.53
N SER A 12 12.39 45.86 -3.35
CA SER A 12 13.54 45.56 -2.48
C SER A 12 13.17 45.46 -0.99
N LYS A 13 12.20 46.26 -0.51
CA LYS A 13 11.72 46.22 0.88
C LYS A 13 10.80 45.04 1.19
N TYR A 14 9.91 44.67 0.27
CA TYR A 14 8.89 43.64 0.51
C TYR A 14 9.19 42.29 -0.16
N ALA A 15 10.22 42.19 -1.02
CA ALA A 15 10.62 40.91 -1.63
C ALA A 15 10.93 39.84 -0.58
N ALA A 16 11.67 40.17 0.48
CA ALA A 16 11.96 39.20 1.54
C ALA A 16 10.68 38.70 2.23
N LEU A 17 9.70 39.59 2.44
CA LEU A 17 8.41 39.30 3.06
C LEU A 17 7.52 38.37 2.22
N ILE A 18 7.69 38.35 0.89
CA ILE A 18 6.97 37.44 -0.03
C ILE A 18 7.79 36.18 -0.32
N VAL A 19 9.10 36.30 -0.49
CA VAL A 19 10.01 35.20 -0.81
C VAL A 19 10.12 34.19 0.34
N ILE A 20 10.15 34.64 1.60
CA ILE A 20 10.23 33.73 2.76
C ILE A 20 9.02 32.78 2.83
N PRO A 21 7.76 33.26 2.80
CA PRO A 21 6.59 32.38 2.72
C PRO A 21 6.61 31.44 1.53
N ILE A 22 7.03 31.90 0.34
CA ILE A 22 7.14 31.05 -0.86
C ILE A 22 8.16 29.93 -0.63
N ILE A 23 9.32 30.23 -0.03
CA ILE A 23 10.34 29.22 0.30
C ILE A 23 9.79 28.21 1.32
N ILE A 24 9.08 28.67 2.35
CA ILE A 24 8.47 27.78 3.36
C ILE A 24 7.43 26.87 2.71
N ILE A 25 6.54 27.41 1.87
CA ILE A 25 5.54 26.64 1.12
C ILE A 25 6.25 25.65 0.18
N TYR A 26 7.28 26.07 -0.54
CA TYR A 26 8.05 25.20 -1.41
C TYR A 26 8.70 24.05 -0.63
N MET A 27 9.37 24.33 0.48
CA MET A 27 9.97 23.30 1.35
C MET A 27 8.92 22.36 1.93
N TYR A 28 7.74 22.88 2.27
CA TYR A 28 6.61 22.09 2.75
C TYR A 28 6.07 21.16 1.66
N LEU A 29 5.80 21.68 0.47
CA LEU A 29 5.29 20.92 -0.68
C LEU A 29 6.30 19.90 -1.22
N THR A 30 7.59 20.19 -1.13
CA THR A 30 8.68 19.32 -1.62
C THR A 30 9.25 18.38 -0.57
N ARG A 31 8.63 18.30 0.62
CA ARG A 31 9.09 17.40 1.69
C ARG A 31 8.86 15.95 1.29
N LYS A 32 9.92 15.32 0.78
CA LYS A 32 9.94 13.92 0.36
C LYS A 32 10.48 13.00 1.45
N PHE A 33 10.14 11.71 1.36
CA PHE A 33 10.83 10.68 2.11
C PHE A 33 12.31 10.66 1.74
N SER A 34 13.18 10.53 2.74
CA SER A 34 14.58 10.26 2.48
C SER A 34 14.73 8.84 1.92
N LYS A 35 15.79 8.61 1.14
CA LYS A 35 16.16 7.27 0.67
C LYS A 35 16.26 6.26 1.81
N SER A 36 16.77 6.66 2.97
CA SER A 36 16.86 5.81 4.16
C SER A 36 15.49 5.38 4.69
N VAL A 37 14.50 6.26 4.65
CA VAL A 37 13.12 5.97 5.05
C VAL A 37 12.46 5.04 4.04
N ILE A 38 12.61 5.30 2.74
CA ILE A 38 12.11 4.41 1.68
C ILE A 38 12.70 3.01 1.85
N LYS A 39 14.03 2.92 1.95
CA LYS A 39 14.77 1.66 2.13
C LYS A 39 14.30 0.85 3.33
N LYS A 40 14.17 1.51 4.50
CA LYS A 40 13.64 0.90 5.72
C LYS A 40 12.23 0.31 5.49
N ASN A 41 11.35 1.07 4.84
CA ASN A 41 9.97 0.65 4.63
C ASN A 41 9.82 -0.40 3.53
N ILE A 42 10.70 -0.44 2.51
CA ILE A 42 10.76 -1.58 1.57
C ILE A 42 11.01 -2.87 2.36
N LYS A 43 12.03 -2.88 3.24
CA LYS A 43 12.34 -4.06 4.07
C LYS A 43 11.15 -4.50 4.94
N ILE A 44 10.45 -3.55 5.56
CA ILE A 44 9.25 -3.80 6.38
C ILE A 44 8.13 -4.42 5.52
N CYS A 45 7.83 -3.81 4.37
CA CYS A 45 6.80 -4.24 3.44
C CYS A 45 7.07 -5.64 2.86
N LEU A 46 8.32 -5.92 2.50
CA LEU A 46 8.69 -7.20 1.90
C LEU A 46 8.73 -8.35 2.91
N LYS A 47 8.96 -8.07 4.19
CA LYS A 47 8.93 -9.09 5.25
C LYS A 47 7.61 -9.88 5.21
N ILE A 48 6.48 -9.19 5.06
CA ILE A 48 5.13 -9.82 5.08
C ILE A 48 4.68 -10.40 3.72
N LEU A 49 5.34 -10.06 2.61
CA LEU A 49 4.97 -10.53 1.26
C LEU A 49 5.92 -11.61 0.69
N SER A 50 7.14 -11.68 1.21
CA SER A 50 8.32 -12.33 0.59
C SER A 50 8.07 -13.70 -0.05
N LYS A 51 7.51 -14.66 0.70
CA LYS A 51 7.40 -16.07 0.26
C LYS A 51 6.62 -16.25 -1.05
N ASP A 52 5.48 -15.59 -1.19
CA ASP A 52 4.63 -15.72 -2.39
C ASP A 52 4.92 -14.67 -3.46
N LEU A 53 5.47 -13.53 -3.04
CA LEU A 53 5.82 -12.46 -3.96
C LEU A 53 6.85 -12.95 -4.97
N LYS A 54 7.87 -13.68 -4.51
CA LYS A 54 8.92 -14.24 -5.38
C LYS A 54 8.36 -15.04 -6.56
N LYS A 55 7.31 -15.83 -6.33
CA LYS A 55 6.66 -16.66 -7.37
C LYS A 55 5.83 -15.82 -8.35
N SER A 56 5.45 -14.62 -7.95
CA SER A 56 4.61 -13.72 -8.72
C SER A 56 5.43 -12.66 -9.49
N LEU A 57 6.77 -12.74 -9.49
CA LEU A 57 7.67 -11.83 -10.20
C LEU A 57 8.12 -12.40 -11.55
N ILE A 58 7.91 -11.64 -12.62
CA ILE A 58 8.51 -11.91 -13.94
C ILE A 58 9.88 -11.25 -14.01
N THR A 59 10.93 -12.06 -14.10
CA THR A 59 12.32 -11.60 -14.26
C THR A 59 12.81 -11.87 -15.67
N LYS A 60 12.82 -10.82 -16.49
CA LYS A 60 13.46 -10.73 -17.79
C LYS A 60 14.50 -9.61 -17.76
N GLU A 61 15.37 -9.52 -18.74
CA GLU A 61 16.48 -8.54 -18.78
C GLU A 61 15.96 -7.09 -18.74
N GLU A 62 14.83 -6.82 -19.39
CA GLU A 62 14.13 -5.55 -19.40
C GLU A 62 13.50 -5.17 -18.05
N ASN A 63 13.16 -6.17 -17.21
CA ASN A 63 12.47 -5.99 -15.93
C ASN A 63 13.46 -5.76 -14.79
N LYS A 64 14.16 -4.63 -14.85
CA LYS A 64 15.26 -4.28 -13.94
C LYS A 64 14.82 -4.20 -12.48
N PHE A 65 13.64 -3.64 -12.20
CA PHE A 65 13.09 -3.52 -10.86
C PHE A 65 12.74 -4.89 -10.27
N ASN A 66 12.02 -5.73 -11.02
CA ASN A 66 11.67 -7.09 -10.60
C ASN A 66 12.92 -7.97 -10.41
N CYS A 67 13.95 -7.80 -11.25
CA CYS A 67 15.24 -8.47 -11.07
C CYS A 67 15.92 -8.05 -9.77
N LEU A 68 16.00 -6.75 -9.47
CA LEU A 68 16.55 -6.24 -8.20
C LEU A 68 15.74 -6.71 -6.99
N LEU A 69 14.41 -6.73 -7.12
CA LEU A 69 13.51 -7.18 -6.08
C LEU A 69 13.70 -8.67 -5.78
N LYS A 70 13.81 -9.51 -6.82
CA LYS A 70 14.09 -10.94 -6.68
C LYS A 70 15.46 -11.19 -6.04
N ASP A 71 16.51 -10.48 -6.48
CA ASP A 71 17.84 -10.60 -5.86
C ASP A 71 17.81 -10.22 -4.37
N TYR A 72 17.08 -9.18 -4.00
CA TYR A 72 16.89 -8.85 -2.58
C TYR A 72 16.15 -9.95 -1.81
N LEU A 73 15.06 -10.49 -2.37
CA LEU A 73 14.28 -11.56 -1.74
C LEU A 73 15.08 -12.86 -1.59
N ASP A 74 16.01 -13.13 -2.50
CA ASP A 74 16.81 -14.37 -2.52
C ASP A 74 18.04 -14.26 -1.61
N ASN A 75 18.72 -13.12 -1.66
CA ASN A 75 20.05 -12.96 -1.07
C ASN A 75 20.11 -11.95 0.08
N ASN A 76 18.99 -11.30 0.44
CA ASN A 76 18.98 -10.14 1.35
C ASN A 76 20.00 -9.05 0.93
N SER A 77 20.21 -8.89 -0.37
CA SER A 77 21.23 -8.00 -0.96
C SER A 77 20.99 -6.53 -0.63
N GLU A 78 21.84 -5.96 0.24
CA GLU A 78 21.74 -4.56 0.67
C GLU A 78 21.98 -3.58 -0.49
N SER A 79 22.78 -3.98 -1.47
CA SER A 79 23.02 -3.24 -2.71
C SER A 79 21.73 -3.14 -3.53
N SER A 80 21.04 -4.26 -3.73
CA SER A 80 19.76 -4.29 -4.46
C SER A 80 18.68 -3.53 -3.73
N LEU A 81 18.58 -3.66 -2.40
CA LEU A 81 17.68 -2.84 -1.59
C LEU A 81 17.96 -1.34 -1.73
N SER A 82 19.23 -0.95 -1.78
CA SER A 82 19.63 0.45 -1.96
C SER A 82 19.29 0.98 -3.35
N LYS A 83 19.39 0.15 -4.39
CA LYS A 83 19.01 0.49 -5.77
C LYS A 83 17.49 0.62 -5.93
N LEU A 84 16.72 -0.29 -5.34
CA LEU A 84 15.25 -0.21 -5.30
C LEU A 84 14.79 1.10 -4.65
N ALA A 85 15.36 1.43 -3.48
CA ALA A 85 15.03 2.68 -2.78
C ALA A 85 15.42 3.93 -3.58
N ASP A 86 16.56 3.88 -4.29
CA ASP A 86 17.01 4.98 -5.16
C ASP A 86 16.05 5.21 -6.32
N HIS A 87 15.67 4.13 -7.00
CA HIS A 87 14.75 4.13 -8.12
C HIS A 87 13.40 4.74 -7.72
N LEU A 88 12.82 4.23 -6.64
CA LEU A 88 11.57 4.74 -6.08
C LEU A 88 11.66 6.22 -5.68
N SER A 89 12.75 6.63 -5.03
CA SER A 89 12.98 8.02 -4.61
C SER A 89 13.11 9.00 -5.78
N LYS A 90 13.66 8.55 -6.91
CA LYS A 90 13.85 9.38 -8.11
C LYS A 90 12.58 9.46 -8.95
N LYS A 91 11.87 8.34 -9.11
CA LYS A 91 10.68 8.24 -9.97
C LYS A 91 9.43 8.85 -9.33
N TYR A 92 9.28 8.74 -8.00
CA TYR A 92 8.05 9.11 -7.31
C TYR A 92 8.23 10.21 -6.28
N HIS A 93 7.23 11.10 -6.20
CA HIS A 93 7.13 12.09 -5.12
C HIS A 93 6.46 11.47 -3.88
N MET A 94 7.21 10.71 -3.10
CA MET A 94 6.71 10.13 -1.84
C MET A 94 6.80 11.17 -0.71
N SER A 95 5.66 11.55 -0.13
CA SER A 95 5.60 12.60 0.90
C SER A 95 4.94 12.11 2.19
N TYR A 96 5.34 12.72 3.31
CA TYR A 96 4.69 12.54 4.62
C TYR A 96 3.30 13.15 4.69
N PHE A 97 2.91 13.96 3.72
CA PHE A 97 1.56 14.53 3.61
C PHE A 97 0.61 13.69 2.75
N SER A 98 1.00 12.46 2.42
CA SER A 98 0.10 11.54 1.73
C SER A 98 -1.09 11.19 2.63
N SER A 99 -2.25 10.91 2.00
CA SER A 99 -3.40 10.32 2.68
C SER A 99 -3.19 8.87 3.11
N LEU A 100 -2.02 8.29 2.84
CA LEU A 100 -1.61 6.94 3.22
C LEU A 100 -0.49 7.00 4.25
N THR A 101 -0.43 6.00 5.13
CA THR A 101 0.71 5.83 6.04
C THR A 101 2.01 5.64 5.26
N VAL A 102 3.16 5.94 5.88
CA VAL A 102 4.48 5.84 5.23
C VAL A 102 4.72 4.46 4.61
N GLN A 103 4.33 3.39 5.31
CA GLN A 103 4.45 2.01 4.82
C GLN A 103 3.55 1.78 3.61
N SER A 104 2.30 2.23 3.67
CA SER A 104 1.35 2.13 2.57
C SER A 104 1.78 2.92 1.33
N VAL A 105 2.38 4.10 1.49
CA VAL A 105 2.96 4.86 0.37
C VAL A 105 4.06 4.07 -0.32
N VAL A 106 5.00 3.51 0.45
CA VAL A 106 6.11 2.72 -0.11
C VAL A 106 5.60 1.44 -0.76
N MET A 107 4.64 0.76 -0.14
CA MET A 107 4.01 -0.43 -0.72
C MET A 107 3.27 -0.10 -2.03
N LYS A 108 2.49 0.99 -2.07
CA LYS A 108 1.82 1.45 -3.29
C LYS A 108 2.79 1.54 -4.45
N PHE A 109 3.91 2.24 -4.27
CA PHE A 109 4.88 2.43 -5.35
C PHE A 109 5.70 1.17 -5.67
N LEU A 110 5.94 0.28 -4.70
CA LEU A 110 6.47 -1.05 -4.98
C LEU A 110 5.54 -1.83 -5.92
N MET A 111 4.24 -1.86 -5.60
CA MET A 111 3.24 -2.54 -6.42
C MET A 111 3.12 -1.94 -7.81
N ILE A 112 3.10 -0.60 -7.92
CA ILE A 112 3.10 0.11 -9.21
C ILE A 112 4.27 -0.37 -10.09
N GLU A 113 5.49 -0.39 -9.56
CA GLU A 113 6.65 -0.79 -10.37
C GLU A 113 6.62 -2.25 -10.79
N ILE A 114 6.19 -3.15 -9.89
CA ILE A 114 6.02 -4.56 -10.24
C ILE A 114 5.01 -4.72 -11.39
N ILE A 115 3.85 -4.06 -11.27
CA ILE A 115 2.78 -4.14 -12.26
C ILE A 115 3.20 -3.52 -13.59
N ASN A 116 3.88 -2.36 -13.56
CA ASN A 116 4.36 -1.67 -14.76
C ASN A 116 5.34 -2.55 -15.57
N GLU A 117 6.29 -3.21 -14.91
CA GLU A 117 7.24 -4.10 -15.59
C GLU A 117 6.60 -5.41 -16.09
N GLN A 118 5.54 -5.89 -15.45
CA GLN A 118 4.86 -7.11 -15.88
C GLN A 118 3.87 -6.86 -17.02
N SER A 119 3.12 -5.77 -16.92
CA SER A 119 2.01 -5.47 -17.82
C SER A 119 2.42 -4.54 -18.96
N GLU A 120 3.65 -4.00 -18.95
CA GLU A 120 4.14 -3.00 -19.93
C GLU A 120 3.24 -1.75 -20.03
N LEU A 121 2.58 -1.41 -18.93
CA LEU A 121 1.56 -0.37 -18.86
C LEU A 121 1.89 0.64 -17.77
N ILE A 122 1.34 1.85 -17.90
CA ILE A 122 1.48 2.90 -16.89
C ILE A 122 0.31 2.79 -15.91
N TYR A 123 0.56 2.23 -14.73
CA TYR A 123 -0.44 2.17 -13.67
C TYR A 123 -0.62 3.55 -13.02
N ASN A 124 -1.79 4.17 -13.21
CA ASN A 124 -2.12 5.47 -12.62
C ASN A 124 -3.53 5.44 -12.00
N ASN A 125 -3.60 5.05 -10.73
CA ASN A 125 -4.86 4.88 -9.96
C ASN A 125 -5.81 3.84 -10.56
N GLY A 126 -5.22 2.71 -10.93
CA GLY A 126 -5.91 1.56 -11.44
C GLY A 126 -5.54 1.27 -12.88
N TYR A 127 -6.04 0.14 -13.35
CA TYR A 127 -5.76 -0.39 -14.67
C TYR A 127 -7.02 -1.08 -15.21
N ILE A 128 -7.38 -0.75 -16.44
CA ILE A 128 -8.48 -1.38 -17.19
C ILE A 128 -7.87 -2.29 -18.24
N PHE A 129 -8.38 -3.51 -18.36
CA PHE A 129 -7.90 -4.51 -19.30
C PHE A 129 -9.02 -5.31 -19.94
N THR A 130 -8.72 -5.84 -21.11
CA THR A 130 -9.61 -6.67 -21.90
C THR A 130 -9.77 -8.06 -21.29
N LYS A 131 -10.83 -8.77 -21.68
CA LYS A 131 -11.01 -10.19 -21.36
C LYS A 131 -9.83 -11.07 -21.76
N ASN A 132 -9.18 -10.81 -22.89
CA ASN A 132 -8.02 -11.57 -23.33
C ASN A 132 -6.82 -11.37 -22.38
N GLU A 133 -6.61 -10.15 -21.89
CA GLU A 133 -5.57 -9.88 -20.89
C GLU A 133 -5.90 -10.53 -19.55
N PHE A 134 -7.17 -10.44 -19.10
CA PHE A 134 -7.65 -11.09 -17.88
C PHE A 134 -7.36 -12.60 -17.87
N ILE A 135 -7.73 -13.30 -18.95
CA ILE A 135 -7.50 -14.74 -19.11
C ILE A 135 -6.01 -15.09 -19.03
N ASN A 136 -5.13 -14.19 -19.48
CA ASN A 136 -3.69 -14.40 -19.54
C ASN A 136 -2.91 -13.85 -18.34
N LEU A 137 -3.58 -13.24 -17.34
CA LEU A 137 -2.92 -12.57 -16.20
C LEU A 137 -1.92 -13.47 -15.47
N GLU A 138 -2.23 -14.76 -15.30
CA GLU A 138 -1.32 -15.75 -14.69
C GLU A 138 0.08 -15.72 -15.32
N LYS A 139 0.14 -15.50 -16.64
CA LYS A 139 1.37 -15.49 -17.43
C LYS A 139 1.97 -14.10 -17.60
N VAL A 140 1.13 -13.09 -17.86
CA VAL A 140 1.60 -11.74 -18.22
C VAL A 140 1.75 -10.82 -17.01
N SER A 141 0.88 -10.94 -16.01
CA SER A 141 0.92 -10.12 -14.79
C SER A 141 0.52 -10.94 -13.56
N PRO A 142 1.36 -11.94 -13.17
CA PRO A 142 1.07 -12.81 -12.04
C PRO A 142 0.86 -12.05 -10.74
N PHE A 143 1.48 -10.87 -10.58
CA PHE A 143 1.24 -10.02 -9.42
C PHE A 143 -0.21 -9.55 -9.35
N VAL A 144 -0.76 -9.04 -10.45
CA VAL A 144 -2.17 -8.60 -10.50
C VAL A 144 -3.10 -9.78 -10.20
N LYS A 145 -2.86 -10.95 -10.80
CA LYS A 145 -3.66 -12.16 -10.55
C LYS A 145 -3.69 -12.58 -9.08
N ASN A 146 -2.55 -12.49 -8.40
CA ASN A 146 -2.37 -13.06 -7.06
C ASN A 146 -2.51 -12.07 -5.90
N TYR A 147 -2.54 -10.76 -6.17
CA TYR A 147 -2.54 -9.71 -5.15
C TYR A 147 -3.60 -8.63 -5.29
N CYS A 148 -4.24 -8.51 -6.46
CA CYS A 148 -5.15 -7.41 -6.75
C CYS A 148 -6.59 -7.91 -6.89
N VAL A 149 -7.54 -7.18 -6.31
CA VAL A 149 -8.97 -7.39 -6.54
C VAL A 149 -9.33 -6.85 -7.91
N ILE A 150 -10.10 -7.62 -8.66
CA ILE A 150 -10.49 -7.32 -10.03
C ILE A 150 -12.02 -7.21 -10.08
N VAL A 151 -12.53 -6.25 -10.84
CA VAL A 151 -13.96 -6.04 -11.07
C VAL A 151 -14.25 -6.21 -12.55
N GLU A 152 -15.23 -7.03 -12.91
CA GLU A 152 -15.79 -7.08 -14.27
C GLU A 152 -16.77 -5.91 -14.48
N MET A 153 -16.50 -5.08 -15.48
CA MET A 153 -17.35 -3.98 -15.93
C MET A 153 -18.31 -4.47 -17.02
N ASP A 154 -19.39 -3.72 -17.26
CA ASP A 154 -20.49 -4.15 -18.15
C ASP A 154 -20.11 -4.34 -19.63
N ASP A 155 -18.98 -3.77 -20.07
CA ASP A 155 -18.47 -3.86 -21.44
C ASP A 155 -17.45 -5.02 -21.60
N HIS A 156 -17.46 -6.00 -20.69
CA HIS A 156 -16.47 -7.10 -20.62
C HIS A 156 -15.00 -6.64 -20.49
N PHE A 157 -14.82 -5.43 -19.99
CA PHE A 157 -13.55 -4.96 -19.48
C PHE A 157 -13.42 -5.29 -18.00
N TYR A 158 -12.19 -5.38 -17.53
CA TYR A 158 -11.85 -5.68 -16.16
C TYR A 158 -11.07 -4.51 -15.58
N TYR A 159 -11.36 -4.14 -14.34
CA TYR A 159 -10.69 -3.06 -13.63
C TYR A 159 -10.01 -3.57 -12.37
N THR A 160 -8.87 -3.01 -12.02
CA THR A 160 -8.24 -3.20 -10.72
C THR A 160 -7.62 -1.92 -10.21
N ASN A 161 -7.57 -1.74 -8.89
CA ASN A 161 -6.91 -0.63 -8.19
C ASN A 161 -6.30 -1.12 -6.87
N PHE A 162 -5.49 -0.27 -6.23
CA PHE A 162 -5.08 -0.48 -4.85
C PHE A 162 -6.29 -0.37 -3.91
N LEU A 163 -6.38 -1.30 -2.97
CA LEU A 163 -7.36 -1.21 -1.89
C LEU A 163 -6.83 -0.25 -0.82
N MET A 164 -7.67 0.72 -0.44
CA MET A 164 -7.34 1.72 0.56
C MET A 164 -8.38 1.67 1.68
N SER A 165 -7.95 1.31 2.88
CA SER A 165 -8.80 1.28 4.07
C SER A 165 -8.73 2.60 4.82
N SER A 166 -9.90 3.10 5.21
CA SER A 166 -10.01 4.11 6.26
C SER A 166 -9.66 3.50 7.62
N THR A 167 -9.25 4.32 8.58
CA THR A 167 -8.99 3.88 9.95
C THR A 167 -10.29 3.87 10.73
N ASN A 168 -10.74 2.70 11.18
CA ASN A 168 -12.00 2.52 11.90
C ASN A 168 -11.79 1.75 13.22
N ILE A 169 -12.83 1.63 14.05
CA ILE A 169 -12.75 1.03 15.39
C ILE A 169 -12.56 -0.50 15.33
N SER A 170 -13.11 -1.16 14.30
CA SER A 170 -12.96 -2.60 14.12
C SER A 170 -12.15 -2.95 12.87
N LEU A 171 -11.46 -4.09 12.95
CA LEU A 171 -10.65 -4.61 11.86
C LEU A 171 -11.49 -5.09 10.67
N GLY A 172 -12.70 -5.61 10.94
CA GLY A 172 -13.66 -5.98 9.91
C GLY A 172 -14.12 -4.77 9.10
N ASP A 173 -14.49 -3.67 9.77
CA ASP A 173 -14.91 -2.44 9.09
C ASP A 173 -13.78 -1.81 8.27
N MET A 174 -12.54 -1.92 8.75
CA MET A 174 -11.37 -1.50 7.98
C MET A 174 -11.24 -2.30 6.68
N ILE A 175 -11.31 -3.63 6.77
CA ILE A 175 -11.28 -4.52 5.60
C ILE A 175 -12.43 -4.20 4.65
N GLU A 176 -13.67 -4.08 5.15
CA GLU A 176 -14.84 -3.76 4.34
C GLU A 176 -14.70 -2.41 3.62
N SER A 177 -14.27 -1.37 4.35
CA SER A 177 -14.07 -0.04 3.78
C SER A 177 -13.03 0.00 2.65
N SER A 178 -12.11 -0.98 2.62
CA SER A 178 -11.09 -1.05 1.59
C SER A 178 -11.63 -1.40 0.20
N PHE A 179 -12.82 -2.01 0.15
CA PHE A 179 -13.48 -2.44 -1.08
C PHE A 179 -14.45 -1.40 -1.64
N SER A 180 -14.74 -0.29 -0.93
CA SER A 180 -15.79 0.66 -1.33
C SER A 180 -15.66 1.13 -2.78
N GLN A 181 -14.45 1.47 -3.24
CA GLN A 181 -14.23 1.88 -4.64
C GLN A 181 -14.57 0.78 -5.65
N MET A 182 -14.32 -0.49 -5.31
CA MET A 182 -14.65 -1.63 -6.17
C MET A 182 -16.16 -1.89 -6.16
N VAL A 183 -16.80 -1.77 -4.99
CA VAL A 183 -18.24 -1.96 -4.82
C VAL A 183 -19.03 -0.88 -5.54
N GLU A 184 -18.54 0.36 -5.57
CA GLU A 184 -19.16 1.46 -6.32
C GLU A 184 -19.23 1.16 -7.83
N LEU A 185 -18.25 0.47 -8.40
CA LEU A 185 -18.21 0.13 -9.83
C LEU A 185 -19.25 -0.91 -10.25
N ILE A 186 -19.73 -1.73 -9.31
CA ILE A 186 -20.72 -2.79 -9.54
C ILE A 186 -22.12 -2.40 -9.04
N CYS A 187 -22.26 -1.20 -8.49
CA CYS A 187 -23.52 -0.72 -7.93
C CYS A 187 -24.34 -0.01 -9.01
N LYS A 188 -25.55 -0.52 -9.28
CA LYS A 188 -26.51 0.10 -10.21
C LYS A 188 -27.87 0.19 -9.55
N ASN A 189 -28.43 1.40 -9.48
CA ASN A 189 -29.73 1.64 -8.84
C ASN A 189 -29.81 1.03 -7.43
N ASP A 190 -28.73 1.19 -6.64
CA ASP A 190 -28.55 0.61 -5.30
C ASP A 190 -28.50 -0.93 -5.22
N ILE A 191 -28.46 -1.63 -6.36
CA ILE A 191 -28.25 -3.07 -6.44
C ILE A 191 -26.77 -3.34 -6.69
N ARG A 192 -26.17 -4.19 -5.84
CA ARG A 192 -24.75 -4.56 -5.91
C ARG A 192 -24.60 -5.98 -6.47
N ASP A 193 -23.89 -6.09 -7.58
CA ASP A 193 -23.62 -7.38 -8.25
C ASP A 193 -22.25 -7.92 -7.83
N TYR A 194 -22.19 -8.56 -6.67
CA TYR A 194 -20.94 -9.04 -6.08
C TYR A 194 -20.25 -10.15 -6.89
N ASP A 195 -20.97 -10.83 -7.78
CA ASP A 195 -20.42 -11.84 -8.69
C ASP A 195 -19.41 -11.24 -9.69
N LYS A 196 -19.45 -9.92 -9.88
CA LYS A 196 -18.48 -9.18 -10.70
C LYS A 196 -17.14 -8.93 -9.99
N ILE A 197 -17.02 -9.19 -8.68
CA ILE A 197 -15.76 -9.02 -7.95
C ILE A 197 -15.01 -10.36 -7.91
N ILE A 198 -13.79 -10.34 -8.44
CA ILE A 198 -12.87 -11.47 -8.44
C ILE A 198 -11.80 -11.21 -7.38
N PHE A 199 -11.82 -12.02 -6.33
CA PHE A 199 -10.86 -11.92 -5.23
C PHE A 199 -9.60 -12.76 -5.51
N PRO A 200 -8.40 -12.19 -5.29
CA PRO A 200 -7.12 -12.88 -5.46
C PRO A 200 -6.81 -13.79 -4.25
N LYS A 201 -5.81 -14.67 -4.41
CA LYS A 201 -5.31 -15.49 -3.32
C LYS A 201 -4.82 -14.65 -2.12
N ASN A 202 -4.12 -13.57 -2.38
CA ASN A 202 -3.66 -12.63 -1.36
C ASN A 202 -4.25 -11.25 -1.62
N VAL A 203 -4.62 -10.53 -0.57
CA VAL A 203 -5.18 -9.17 -0.70
C VAL A 203 -4.27 -8.22 0.06
N VAL A 204 -3.77 -7.18 -0.62
CA VAL A 204 -2.97 -6.11 0.01
C VAL A 204 -3.85 -4.89 0.25
N ILE A 205 -3.98 -4.50 1.51
CA ILE A 205 -4.80 -3.36 1.94
C ILE A 205 -3.87 -2.26 2.46
N LEU A 206 -3.90 -1.12 1.78
CA LEU A 206 -3.15 0.08 2.14
C LEU A 206 -3.97 0.88 3.16
N ILE A 207 -3.36 1.30 4.27
CA ILE A 207 -4.05 2.02 5.33
C ILE A 207 -3.85 3.54 5.17
N SER A 208 -4.96 4.27 5.24
CA SER A 208 -4.98 5.72 5.23
C SER A 208 -4.34 6.32 6.48
N ASP A 209 -3.60 7.42 6.31
CA ASP A 209 -3.15 8.26 7.40
C ASP A 209 -4.21 9.32 7.69
N THR A 210 -4.95 9.13 8.77
CA THR A 210 -5.99 10.07 9.21
C THR A 210 -5.44 11.09 10.21
N GLY A 211 -4.19 10.95 10.66
CA GLY A 211 -3.65 11.70 11.80
C GLY A 211 -4.34 11.42 13.14
N LEU A 212 -5.39 10.59 13.17
CA LEU A 212 -6.19 10.27 14.34
C LEU A 212 -5.64 9.04 15.03
N LYS A 213 -5.35 9.16 16.33
CA LYS A 213 -4.98 8.04 17.21
C LYS A 213 -6.18 7.12 17.37
N TYR A 214 -6.04 5.86 16.96
CA TYR A 214 -7.02 4.81 17.20
C TYR A 214 -6.36 3.59 17.86
N TYR A 215 -7.20 2.67 18.34
CA TYR A 215 -6.80 1.43 18.98
C TYR A 215 -7.63 0.30 18.40
N ILE A 216 -6.98 -0.81 18.03
CA ILE A 216 -7.65 -2.04 17.63
C ILE A 216 -7.39 -3.11 18.69
N ASP A 217 -8.45 -3.68 19.25
CA ASP A 217 -8.33 -4.81 20.17
C ASP A 217 -8.18 -6.11 19.39
N PHE A 218 -6.96 -6.63 19.32
CA PHE A 218 -6.68 -7.88 18.62
C PHE A 218 -6.95 -9.14 19.46
N ARG A 219 -7.26 -9.03 20.77
CA ARG A 219 -7.33 -10.20 21.68
C ARG A 219 -8.30 -11.29 21.23
N ASN A 220 -9.40 -10.90 20.61
CA ASN A 220 -10.45 -11.82 20.19
C ASN A 220 -10.48 -12.01 18.66
N VAL A 221 -9.49 -11.51 17.94
CA VAL A 221 -9.42 -11.68 16.48
C VAL A 221 -9.02 -13.12 16.18
N ASP A 222 -9.86 -13.86 15.48
CA ASP A 222 -9.46 -15.09 14.79
C ASP A 222 -8.58 -14.69 13.60
N ILE A 223 -7.26 -14.80 13.79
CA ILE A 223 -6.30 -14.38 12.78
C ILE A 223 -6.32 -15.26 11.54
N HIS A 224 -6.88 -16.47 11.65
CA HIS A 224 -7.04 -17.37 10.52
C HIS A 224 -8.33 -17.05 9.76
N ASN A 225 -9.42 -16.69 10.43
CA ASN A 225 -10.69 -16.36 9.78
C ASN A 225 -11.16 -14.96 10.16
N ILE A 226 -10.48 -13.95 9.62
CA ILE A 226 -10.74 -12.56 9.99
C ILE A 226 -11.95 -11.97 9.27
N TYR A 227 -12.20 -12.41 8.05
CA TYR A 227 -13.21 -11.84 7.18
C TYR A 227 -13.66 -12.87 6.15
N THR A 228 -14.97 -12.94 5.93
CA THR A 228 -15.55 -13.70 4.82
C THR A 228 -15.78 -12.74 3.67
N MET A 229 -15.06 -12.93 2.57
CA MET A 229 -15.24 -12.09 1.39
C MET A 229 -16.59 -12.38 0.73
N MET A 230 -17.03 -11.50 -0.17
CA MET A 230 -18.34 -11.59 -0.82
C MET A 230 -18.47 -12.83 -1.72
N ASP A 231 -17.35 -13.45 -2.10
CA ASP A 231 -17.28 -14.73 -2.80
C ASP A 231 -17.46 -15.96 -1.87
N GLY A 232 -17.77 -15.74 -0.59
CA GLY A 232 -17.94 -16.77 0.43
C GLY A 232 -16.63 -17.34 0.98
N ASN A 233 -15.47 -16.89 0.51
CA ASN A 233 -14.19 -17.41 0.96
C ASN A 233 -13.70 -16.73 2.24
N TYR A 234 -13.11 -17.55 3.12
CA TYR A 234 -12.49 -17.07 4.35
C TYR A 234 -11.06 -16.58 4.09
N TYR A 235 -10.77 -15.39 4.62
CA TYR A 235 -9.44 -14.80 4.58
C TYR A 235 -8.89 -14.65 6.00
N GLY A 236 -7.60 -14.95 6.15
CA GLY A 236 -6.83 -14.77 7.37
C GLY A 236 -5.73 -13.72 7.21
N ILE A 237 -5.18 -13.25 8.33
CA ILE A 237 -4.01 -12.37 8.35
C ILE A 237 -2.80 -13.20 7.93
N LYS A 238 -2.23 -12.85 6.78
CA LYS A 238 -0.93 -13.35 6.34
C LYS A 238 0.21 -12.52 6.92
N GLY A 239 -0.01 -11.22 7.01
CA GLY A 239 0.94 -10.33 7.67
C GLY A 239 0.39 -8.94 7.88
N ILE A 240 0.95 -8.27 8.86
CA ILE A 240 0.49 -6.99 9.35
C ILE A 240 1.68 -6.10 9.67
N VAL A 241 1.52 -4.80 9.42
CA VAL A 241 2.47 -3.78 9.87
C VAL A 241 1.80 -2.87 10.87
N LEU A 242 2.36 -2.79 12.09
CA LEU A 242 1.89 -1.94 13.17
C LEU A 242 2.93 -0.89 13.55
N ASN A 243 2.51 0.36 13.68
CA ASN A 243 3.27 1.44 14.28
C ASN A 243 2.83 1.58 15.74
N ILE A 244 3.70 1.14 16.65
CA ILE A 244 3.50 1.16 18.09
C ILE A 244 4.17 2.40 18.67
N HIS A 245 3.38 3.26 19.30
CA HIS A 245 3.86 4.46 19.96
C HIS A 245 3.86 4.28 21.48
N ASN A 246 5.03 4.05 22.05
CA ASN A 246 5.22 4.09 23.50
C ASN A 246 5.73 5.47 23.93
N PHE A 247 5.51 5.82 25.20
CA PHE A 247 5.92 7.10 25.81
C PHE A 247 7.37 7.52 25.49
N PHE A 248 8.27 6.55 25.28
CA PHE A 248 9.69 6.76 25.00
C PHE A 248 10.15 6.27 23.62
N ARG A 249 9.30 5.62 22.81
CA ARG A 249 9.74 5.01 21.56
C ARG A 249 8.61 4.75 20.57
N ASN A 250 8.83 5.13 19.31
CA ASN A 250 8.03 4.70 18.18
C ASN A 250 8.69 3.47 17.53
N LYS A 251 7.96 2.36 17.41
CA LYS A 251 8.43 1.13 16.77
C LYS A 251 7.50 0.76 15.63
N CYS A 252 8.05 0.46 14.46
CA CYS A 252 7.31 -0.13 13.36
C CYS A 252 7.62 -1.64 13.32
N LEU A 253 6.59 -2.47 13.46
CA LEU A 253 6.67 -3.92 13.47
C LEU A 253 5.97 -4.49 12.25
N ALA A 254 6.72 -5.21 11.42
CA ALA A 254 6.16 -6.12 10.43
C ALA A 254 6.15 -7.53 11.01
N MET A 255 4.99 -8.17 11.02
CA MET A 255 4.77 -9.50 11.57
C MET A 255 4.07 -10.38 10.54
N ASP A 256 4.54 -11.62 10.38
CA ASP A 256 3.78 -12.66 9.70
C ASP A 256 2.68 -13.23 10.63
N THR A 257 1.88 -14.18 10.13
CA THR A 257 0.79 -14.81 10.89
C THR A 257 1.25 -15.36 12.25
N GLU A 258 2.34 -16.13 12.29
CA GLU A 258 2.81 -16.77 13.52
C GLU A 258 3.40 -15.77 14.51
N GLU A 259 4.18 -14.80 14.02
CA GLU A 259 4.68 -13.70 14.86
C GLU A 259 3.54 -12.87 15.42
N PHE A 260 2.49 -12.63 14.63
CA PHE A 260 1.33 -11.86 15.06
C PHE A 260 0.48 -12.62 16.08
N ASP A 261 0.31 -13.93 15.93
CA ASP A 261 -0.43 -14.76 16.90
C ASP A 261 0.23 -14.72 18.28
N ARG A 262 1.56 -14.96 18.31
CA ARG A 262 2.35 -14.81 19.54
C ARG A 262 2.26 -13.40 20.10
N PHE A 263 2.28 -12.38 19.24
CA PHE A 263 2.13 -10.99 19.66
C PHE A 263 0.73 -10.70 20.22
N LYS A 264 -0.34 -11.32 19.73
CA LYS A 264 -1.70 -11.21 20.26
C LYS A 264 -1.79 -11.72 21.70
N GLU A 265 -1.16 -12.85 21.98
CA GLU A 265 -1.14 -13.49 23.31
C GLU A 265 -0.25 -12.75 24.32
N THR A 266 0.88 -12.20 23.85
CA THR A 266 1.89 -11.56 24.71
C THR A 266 1.79 -10.03 24.75
N GLY A 267 0.97 -9.43 23.88
CA GLY A 267 1.15 -8.07 23.38
C GLY A 267 0.81 -6.93 24.33
N SER A 268 1.69 -5.94 24.31
CA SER A 268 1.78 -4.76 25.15
C SER A 268 0.70 -3.69 24.94
N TYR A 269 -0.38 -3.94 24.19
CA TYR A 269 -1.46 -2.97 23.96
C TYR A 269 -2.19 -2.56 25.25
N LYS A 270 -2.02 -3.34 26.33
CA LYS A 270 -2.55 -3.07 27.67
C LYS A 270 -2.00 -1.79 28.33
N LYS A 271 -0.94 -1.17 27.80
CA LYS A 271 -0.31 0.03 28.39
C LYS A 271 -0.08 1.12 27.34
N TYR A 272 -1.11 1.94 27.12
CA TYR A 272 -1.01 3.30 26.55
C TYR A 272 -0.39 3.45 25.16
N ALA A 273 -0.29 2.38 24.37
CA ALA A 273 0.21 2.48 23.01
C ALA A 273 -0.93 2.91 22.06
N THR A 274 -0.75 4.05 21.39
CA THR A 274 -1.57 4.39 20.23
C THR A 274 -1.01 3.60 19.06
N ASP A 275 -1.68 2.52 18.69
CA ASP A 275 -1.22 1.61 17.65
C ASP A 275 -1.91 1.96 16.34
N PHE A 276 -1.13 2.21 15.30
CA PHE A 276 -1.66 2.51 13.98
C PHE A 276 -1.25 1.41 13.01
N MET A 277 -2.22 0.84 12.33
CA MET A 277 -1.96 -0.08 11.24
C MET A 277 -1.34 0.68 10.06
N GLY A 278 -0.20 0.23 9.59
CA GLY A 278 0.47 0.78 8.42
C GLY A 278 0.13 0.03 7.13
N LEU A 279 -0.15 -1.26 7.23
CA LEU A 279 -0.39 -2.14 6.08
C LEU A 279 -0.99 -3.47 6.56
N LEU A 280 -1.89 -4.05 5.77
CA LEU A 280 -2.47 -5.37 6.02
C LEU A 280 -2.39 -6.24 4.78
N VAL A 281 -2.02 -7.50 4.96
CA VAL A 281 -2.04 -8.52 3.90
C VAL A 281 -2.87 -9.70 4.38
N LEU A 282 -3.91 -10.00 3.63
CA LEU A 282 -4.76 -11.16 3.83
C LEU A 282 -4.39 -12.27 2.87
N SER A 283 -4.67 -13.51 3.26
CA SER A 283 -4.60 -14.68 2.37
C SER A 283 -5.85 -15.51 2.51
N ARG A 284 -6.34 -16.03 1.38
CA ARG A 284 -7.42 -17.00 1.36
C ARG A 284 -6.99 -18.27 2.10
N ASN A 285 -7.84 -18.78 2.97
CA ASN A 285 -7.63 -20.06 3.63
C ASN A 285 -7.92 -21.19 2.64
N ILE A 286 -6.90 -22.02 2.38
CA ILE A 286 -7.02 -23.20 1.51
C ILE A 286 -7.63 -24.40 2.28
N ASN A 287 -7.82 -24.28 3.60
CA ASN A 287 -8.28 -25.40 4.42
C ASN A 287 -9.73 -25.84 4.16
N ASP A 288 -10.52 -25.06 3.41
CA ASP A 288 -11.87 -25.44 2.98
C ASP A 288 -11.93 -26.05 1.56
N GLU A 289 -10.83 -26.09 0.80
CA GLU A 289 -10.77 -26.77 -0.52
C GLU A 289 -10.64 -28.30 -0.42
N LYS A 290 -10.79 -28.87 0.78
CA LYS A 290 -10.74 -30.32 1.05
C LYS A 290 -12.04 -30.90 1.63
N LYS A 291 -13.17 -30.20 1.53
CA LYS A 291 -14.48 -30.75 1.89
C LYS A 291 -15.37 -30.92 0.67
#